data_AF-A0A0C9UUJ6-F1
#
_entry.id   AF-A0A0C9UUJ6-F1
#
_cell.length_a   1.000
_cell.length_b   1.000
_cell.length_c   1.000
_cell.angle_alpha   90.00
_cell.angle_beta   90.00
_cell.angle_gamma   90.00
#
_symmetry.space_group_name_H-M   'P 1'
#
loop_
_entity.id
_entity.type
_entity.pdbx_description
1 polymer ?
#
loop_
_entity_poly.entity_id
_entity_poly.type
_entity_poly.pdbx_seq_one_letter_code
_entity_poly.pdbx_strand_id
1 'polypeptide(L)' 'ILKAAKQYPALKLGYHLRALSADFLEIFLDVMKDFDWNTGVHGSSEAFWLWGEDREGVEIIQ' A
#
# COMPACT_ATOMS: atom_id res chain seq x y z
N ILE A 1 17.53 -18.45 -1.98
CA ILE A 1 16.14 -18.16 -2.41
C ILE A 1 15.28 -17.64 -1.26
N LEU A 2 15.11 -18.37 -0.14
CA LEU A 2 14.26 -17.93 0.98
C LEU A 2 14.58 -16.52 1.51
N LYS A 3 15.87 -16.17 1.67
CA LYS A 3 16.28 -14.83 2.11
C LYS A 3 15.84 -13.73 1.15
N ALA A 4 16.05 -13.94 -0.15
CA ALA A 4 15.65 -12.97 -1.17
C ALA A 4 14.13 -12.80 -1.22
N ALA A 5 13.37 -13.89 -1.07
CA ALA A 5 11.92 -13.83 -1.00
C ALA A 5 11.41 -13.02 0.20
N LYS A 6 12.01 -13.20 1.39
CA LYS A 6 11.66 -12.40 2.59
C LYS A 6 12.04 -10.93 2.48
N GLN A 7 13.07 -10.61 1.69
CA GLN A 7 13.55 -9.25 1.47
C GLN A 7 12.82 -8.55 0.32
N TYR A 8 11.95 -9.23 -0.43
CA TYR A 8 11.22 -8.61 -1.52
C TYR A 8 10.25 -7.55 -0.97
N PRO A 9 10.27 -6.30 -1.45
CA PRO A 9 9.41 -5.24 -0.93
C PRO A 9 7.92 -5.60 -1.02
N ALA A 10 7.26 -5.64 0.14
CA ALA A 10 5.85 -5.95 0.26
C ALA A 10 5.20 -5.12 1.38
N LEU A 11 3.95 -4.71 1.15
CA LEU A 11 3.15 -4.01 2.14
C LEU A 11 1.91 -4.83 2.44
N LYS A 12 1.56 -4.88 3.72
CA LYS A 12 0.25 -5.35 4.18
C LYS A 12 -0.64 -4.14 4.40
N LEU A 13 -1.78 -4.12 3.73
CA LEU A 13 -2.76 -3.05 3.81
C LEU A 13 -3.99 -3.52 4.61
N GLY A 14 -4.36 -2.73 5.61
CA GLY A 14 -5.69 -2.74 6.23
C GLY A 14 -6.45 -1.50 5.81
N TYR A 15 -7.78 -1.55 5.87
CA TYR A 15 -8.59 -0.37 5.59
C TYR A 15 -9.87 -0.32 6.42
N HIS A 16 -10.32 0.89 6.68
CA HIS A 16 -11.60 1.18 7.31
C HIS A 16 -12.35 2.21 6.47
N LEU A 17 -13.63 1.93 6.21
CA LEU A 17 -14.49 2.77 5.39
C LEU A 17 -15.49 3.51 6.27
N ARG A 18 -15.61 4.82 6.07
CA ARG A 18 -16.61 5.66 6.72
C ARG A 18 -17.40 6.44 5.68
N ALA A 19 -18.68 6.12 5.53
CA ALA A 19 -19.59 6.94 4.75
C ALA A 19 -19.92 8.22 5.53
N LEU A 20 -19.68 9.38 4.91
CA LEU A 20 -19.96 10.70 5.49
C LEU A 20 -21.25 11.30 4.90
N SER A 21 -21.55 10.98 3.64
CA SER A 21 -22.83 11.28 2.98
C SER A 21 -23.10 10.24 1.89
N ALA A 22 -24.18 10.40 1.12
CA ALA A 22 -24.52 9.50 0.01
C ALA A 22 -23.41 9.43 -1.06
N ASP A 23 -22.70 10.53 -1.27
CA ASP A 23 -21.69 10.68 -2.33
C ASP A 23 -20.27 10.87 -1.80
N PHE A 24 -20.06 10.77 -0.48
CA PHE A 24 -18.75 11.00 0.14
C PHE A 24 -18.36 9.84 1.06
N LEU A 25 -17.28 9.16 0.66
CA LEU A 25 -16.66 8.05 1.38
C LEU A 25 -15.25 8.44 1.82
N GLU A 26 -14.97 8.27 3.09
CA GLU A 26 -13.64 8.41 3.65
C GLU A 26 -13.01 7.04 3.86
N ILE A 27 -11.74 6.93 3.46
CA ILE A 27 -10.97 5.70 3.52
C ILE A 27 -9.78 5.95 4.45
N PHE A 28 -9.73 5.18 5.53
CA PHE A 28 -8.54 5.09 6.39
C PHE A 28 -7.75 3.86 5.98
N LEU A 29 -6.45 4.02 5.78
CA LEU A 29 -5.54 2.95 5.38
C LEU A 29 -4.49 2.71 6.47
N ASP A 30 -4.39 1.46 6.90
CA ASP A 30 -3.31 0.98 7.76
C ASP A 30 -2.24 0.32 6.89
N VAL A 31 -1.08 0.97 6.77
CA VAL A 31 0.02 0.48 5.94
C VAL A 31 1.12 -0.11 6.82
N MET A 32 1.39 -1.40 6.65
CA MET A 32 2.42 -2.12 7.42
C MET A 32 3.49 -2.70 6.48
N LYS A 33 4.76 -2.50 6.82
CA LYS A 33 5.88 -3.12 6.13
C LYS A 33 5.88 -4.64 6.35
N ASP A 34 5.79 -5.43 5.28
CA ASP A 34 5.73 -6.90 5.34
C ASP A 34 6.90 -7.58 4.61
N PHE A 35 8.11 -7.07 4.85
CA PHE A 35 9.36 -7.64 4.33
C PHE A 35 10.54 -7.34 5.25
N ASP A 36 11.60 -8.14 5.14
CA ASP A 36 12.84 -7.96 5.89
C ASP A 36 13.69 -6.85 5.25
N TRP A 37 13.95 -5.78 6.02
CA TRP A 37 14.81 -4.70 5.53
C TRP A 37 16.26 -5.18 5.41
N ASN A 38 16.93 -4.72 4.36
CA ASN A 38 18.36 -4.93 4.16
C ASN A 38 18.97 -3.69 3.53
N THR A 39 19.81 -2.98 4.28
CA THR A 39 20.44 -1.72 3.84
C THR A 39 21.31 -1.87 2.59
N GLY A 40 21.94 -3.04 2.38
CA GLY A 40 22.75 -3.30 1.19
C GLY A 40 21.94 -3.51 -0.09
N VAL A 41 20.64 -3.80 0.03
CA VAL A 41 19.71 -4.02 -1.10
C VAL A 41 18.80 -2.81 -1.29
N HIS A 42 18.19 -2.32 -0.21
CA HIS A 42 17.14 -1.28 -0.23
C HIS A 42 17.67 0.14 0.03
N GLY A 43 18.95 0.28 0.43
CA GLY A 43 19.52 1.58 0.76
C GLY A 43 18.87 2.23 1.99
N SER A 44 18.47 3.49 1.84
CA SER A 44 17.93 4.33 2.92
C SER A 44 16.40 4.36 3.00
N SER A 45 15.71 4.03 1.90
CA SER A 45 14.25 4.16 1.81
C SER A 45 13.71 3.40 0.60
N GLU A 46 12.50 2.85 0.73
CA GLU A 46 11.72 2.24 -0.36
C GLU A 46 10.45 3.05 -0.55
N ALA A 47 10.16 3.42 -1.79
CA ALA A 47 9.03 4.26 -2.14
C ALA A 47 7.92 3.43 -2.77
N PHE A 48 6.68 3.75 -2.40
CA PHE A 48 5.48 3.10 -2.93
C PHE A 48 4.51 4.17 -3.42
N TRP A 49 3.84 3.88 -4.53
CA TRP A 49 2.68 4.64 -4.96
C TRP A 49 1.42 4.05 -4.33
N LEU A 50 0.51 4.92 -3.92
CA LEU A 50 -0.81 4.56 -3.46
C LEU A 50 -1.81 5.25 -4.39
N TRP A 51 -2.61 4.46 -5.10
CA TRP A 51 -3.64 4.94 -6.01
C TRP A 51 -5.01 4.49 -5.52
N GLY A 52 -5.96 5.41 -5.51
CA GLY A 52 -7.38 5.10 -5.39
C GLY A 52 -7.98 4.98 -6.78
N GLU A 53 -8.39 3.77 -7.16
CA GLU A 53 -8.97 3.51 -8.49
C GLU A 53 -10.49 3.37 -8.41
N ASP A 54 -11.16 3.68 -9.52
CA ASP A 54 -12.55 3.33 -9.70
C ASP A 54 -12.75 1.80 -9.79
N ARG A 55 -14.01 1.36 -9.89
CA ARG A 55 -14.34 -0.06 -9.97
C ARG A 55 -13.81 -0.74 -11.25
N GLU A 56 -13.67 0.01 -12.33
CA GLU A 56 -13.25 -0.51 -13.64
C GLU A 56 -11.72 -0.46 -13.82
N GLY A 57 -11.00 0.20 -12.91
CA GLY A 57 -9.55 0.42 -12.98
C GLY A 57 -9.14 1.34 -14.13
N VAL A 58 -10.06 2.19 -14.60
CA VAL A 58 -9.84 3.04 -15.77
C VAL A 58 -9.46 4.45 -15.35
N GLU A 59 -10.04 4.96 -14.27
CA GLU A 59 -9.71 6.27 -13.69
C GLU A 59 -9.06 6.15 -12.30
N ILE A 60 -7.99 6.92 -12.13
CA ILE A 60 -7.38 7.19 -10.82
C ILE A 60 -8.17 8.34 -10.20
N ILE A 61 -8.87 8.04 -9.11
CA ILE A 61 -9.67 9.00 -8.33
C ILE A 61 -8.76 9.81 -7.40
N GLN A 62 -7.62 9.23 -6.97
CA GLN A 62 -6.59 9.90 -6.18
C GLN A 62 -5.21 9.26 -6.33
#